data_AF-A0A2M7QE41-F1
#
_entry.id   AF-A0A2M7QE41-F1
#
_cell.length_a   1.000
_cell.length_b   1.000
_cell.length_c   1.000
_cell.angle_alpha   90.00
_cell.angle_beta   90.00
_cell.angle_gamma   90.00
#
_symmetry.space_group_name_H-M   'P 1'
#
loop_
_entity.id
_entity.type
_entity.pdbx_description
1 polymer ?
#
loop_
_entity_poly.entity_id
_entity_poly.type
_entity_poly.pdbx_seq_one_letter_code
_entity_poly.pdbx_strand_id
1 'polypeptide(L)'
;VKKITAVVENDYKIEGDLREEINSNIKRLKEMGSYKGSRHTKGLPVHGQRTKSNARTKKGKRKTVGALKKEMWAKLEQAKTQTAVAAKTTK
;
A
#
# COMPACT_ATOMS: atom_id res chain seq x y z
N VAL A 1 20.54 20.93 21.01
CA VAL A 1 19.59 19.89 20.53
C VAL A 1 18.26 19.94 21.28
N LYS A 2 18.22 19.78 22.62
CA LYS A 2 16.97 19.76 23.41
C LYS A 2 16.01 20.97 23.24
N LYS A 3 16.54 22.18 23.03
CA LYS A 3 15.70 23.37 22.75
C LYS A 3 14.96 23.28 21.41
N ILE A 4 15.58 22.69 20.39
CA ILE A 4 14.98 22.55 19.06
C ILE A 4 13.89 21.48 19.09
N THR A 5 14.17 20.33 19.72
CA THR A 5 13.19 19.25 19.85
C THR A 5 11.95 19.68 20.62
N ALA A 6 12.12 20.45 21.71
CA ALA A 6 11.00 20.96 22.49
C ALA A 6 10.08 21.90 21.70
N VAL A 7 10.63 22.79 20.87
CA VAL A 7 9.81 23.66 20.00
C VAL A 7 9.06 22.82 18.96
N VAL A 8 9.76 21.86 18.38
CA VAL A 8 9.24 20.99 17.32
C VAL A 8 8.10 20.10 17.84
N GLU A 9 8.23 19.49 19.01
CA GLU A 9 7.20 18.64 19.63
C GLU A 9 5.96 19.42 20.09
N ASN A 10 6.13 20.66 20.56
CA ASN A 10 5.01 21.46 21.07
C ASN A 10 4.21 22.16 19.96
N ASP A 11 4.90 22.70 18.94
CA ASP A 11 4.26 23.54 17.93
C ASP A 11 3.77 22.74 16.70
N TYR A 12 4.28 21.52 16.49
CA TYR A 12 3.99 20.73 15.30
C TYR A 12 3.57 19.30 15.61
N LYS A 13 2.53 18.84 14.91
CA LYS A 13 2.16 17.42 14.86
C LYS A 13 3.15 16.67 13.99
N ILE A 14 3.85 15.70 14.57
CA ILE A 14 4.96 15.01 13.93
C ILE A 14 4.68 13.51 13.89
N GLU A 15 5.40 12.82 13.00
CA GLU A 15 5.50 11.36 12.92
C GLU A 15 4.19 10.60 13.15
N GLY A 16 3.99 10.04 14.35
CA GLY A 16 2.87 9.17 14.68
C GLY A 16 1.54 9.87 14.51
N ASP A 17 1.36 10.99 15.21
CA ASP A 17 0.11 11.74 15.25
C ASP A 17 -0.28 12.24 13.85
N LEU A 18 0.69 12.75 13.08
CA LEU A 18 0.44 13.21 11.72
C LEU A 18 0.06 12.05 10.78
N ARG A 19 0.69 10.88 10.92
CA ARG A 19 0.35 9.69 10.12
C ARG A 19 -1.05 9.18 10.45
N GLU A 20 -1.43 9.15 11.72
CA GLU A 20 -2.78 8.75 12.16
C GLU A 20 -3.84 9.72 11.64
N GLU A 21 -3.60 11.03 11.74
CA GLU A 21 -4.50 12.06 11.22
C GLU A 21 -4.72 11.90 9.71
N ILE A 22 -3.65 11.71 8.93
CA ILE A 22 -3.75 11.50 7.48
C ILE A 22 -4.52 10.20 7.15
N ASN A 23 -4.26 9.12 7.89
CA ASN A 23 -4.96 7.85 7.69
C ASN A 23 -6.45 7.97 8.03
N SER A 24 -6.79 8.67 9.12
CA SER A 24 -8.17 8.97 9.51
C SER A 24 -8.89 9.78 8.42
N ASN A 25 -8.22 10.80 7.88
CA ASN A 25 -8.74 11.59 6.77
C ASN A 25 -9.02 10.75 5.51
N ILE A 26 -8.11 9.84 5.13
CA ILE A 26 -8.31 8.94 3.98
C ILE A 26 -9.42 7.93 4.26
N LYS A 27 -9.51 7.39 5.47
CA LYS A 27 -10.55 6.44 5.88
C LYS A 27 -11.94 7.10 5.80
N ARG A 28 -12.08 8.32 6.32
CA ARG A 28 -13.29 9.13 6.20
C ARG A 28 -13.73 9.30 4.74
N LEU A 29 -12.81 9.62 3.83
CA LEU A 29 -13.14 9.78 2.40
C LEU A 29 -13.64 8.49 1.75
N LYS A 30 -13.18 7.32 2.21
CA LYS A 30 -13.61 6.00 1.74
C LYS A 30 -15.00 5.66 2.26
N GLU A 31 -15.26 5.87 3.55
CA GLU A 31 -16.54 5.60 4.20
C GLU A 31 -17.67 6.46 3.62
N MET A 32 -17.38 7.73 3.34
CA MET A 32 -18.31 8.66 2.71
C MET A 32 -18.65 8.29 1.24
N GLY A 33 -17.88 7.40 0.60
CA GLY A 33 -18.14 7.00 -0.79
C GLY A 33 -17.78 8.05 -1.85
N SER A 34 -17.03 9.09 -1.49
CA SER A 34 -16.59 10.16 -2.41
C SER A 34 -15.76 9.63 -3.59
N TYR A 35 -15.68 10.38 -4.69
CA TYR A 35 -14.82 10.03 -5.84
C TYR A 35 -13.38 9.73 -5.41
N LYS A 36 -12.81 10.60 -4.55
CA LYS A 36 -11.47 10.42 -4.01
C LYS A 36 -11.35 9.10 -3.23
N GLY A 37 -12.32 8.80 -2.37
CA GLY A 37 -12.42 7.54 -1.63
C GLY A 37 -12.39 6.31 -2.55
N SER A 38 -13.23 6.30 -3.59
CA SER A 38 -13.27 5.20 -4.59
C SER A 38 -11.90 4.99 -5.27
N ARG A 39 -11.20 6.08 -5.60
CA ARG A 39 -9.86 6.01 -6.22
C ARG A 39 -8.80 5.50 -5.23
N HIS A 40 -8.86 5.91 -3.97
CA HIS A 40 -7.99 5.38 -2.91
C HIS A 40 -8.18 3.88 -2.68
N THR A 41 -9.43 3.38 -2.69
CA THR A 41 -9.73 1.95 -2.56
C THR A 41 -9.25 1.15 -3.77
N LYS A 42 -9.42 1.69 -4.98
CA LYS A 42 -9.00 1.05 -6.24
C LYS A 42 -7.49 1.16 -6.53
N GLY A 43 -6.73 1.89 -5.71
CA GLY A 43 -5.30 2.10 -5.97
C GLY A 43 -5.03 2.91 -7.25
N LEU A 44 -5.87 3.91 -7.54
CA LEU A 44 -5.73 4.78 -8.71
C LEU A 44 -5.40 6.22 -8.30
N PRO A 45 -4.80 7.02 -9.22
CA PRO A 45 -4.58 8.44 -8.99
C PRO A 45 -5.88 9.20 -8.71
N VAL A 46 -5.82 10.12 -7.75
CA VAL A 46 -6.98 10.84 -7.20
C VAL A 46 -7.21 12.18 -7.91
N HIS A 47 -6.15 12.86 -8.36
CA HIS A 47 -6.17 14.21 -8.95
C HIS A 47 -6.53 14.24 -10.44
N GLY A 48 -7.42 13.36 -10.92
CA GLY A 48 -7.86 13.36 -12.33
C GLY A 48 -6.79 12.98 -13.36
N GLN A 49 -5.63 12.49 -12.92
CA GLN A 49 -4.54 12.09 -13.82
C GLN A 49 -4.97 10.95 -14.77
N ARG A 50 -4.46 10.97 -16.00
CA ARG A 50 -4.74 9.94 -17.02
C ARG A 50 -4.25 8.57 -16.55
N THR A 51 -5.15 7.58 -16.50
CA THR A 51 -4.85 6.21 -16.03
C THR A 51 -4.66 5.19 -17.15
N LYS A 52 -4.91 5.55 -18.42
CA LYS A 52 -4.80 4.64 -19.56
C LYS A 52 -3.35 4.24 -19.84
N SER A 53 -2.43 5.22 -19.88
CA SER A 53 -1.01 5.00 -20.19
C SER A 53 -0.13 5.00 -18.93
N ASN A 54 -0.20 6.08 -18.15
CA ASN A 54 0.65 6.35 -17.00
C ASN A 54 -0.14 6.11 -15.70
N ALA A 55 0.57 5.83 -14.59
CA ALA A 55 0.07 5.65 -13.20
C ALA A 55 0.79 4.49 -12.46
N ARG A 56 2.00 4.09 -12.89
CA ARG A 56 2.67 2.90 -12.31
C ARG A 56 3.01 3.06 -10.83
N THR A 57 3.36 4.27 -10.37
CA THR A 57 3.63 4.52 -8.95
C THR A 57 2.45 4.15 -8.05
N LYS A 58 1.20 4.35 -8.52
CA LYS A 58 0.00 4.01 -7.74
C LYS A 58 -0.57 2.62 -8.07
N LYS A 59 -0.54 2.21 -9.35
CA LYS A 59 -1.02 0.89 -9.81
C LYS A 59 -0.07 -0.27 -9.45
N GLY A 60 1.19 0.02 -9.10
CA GLY A 60 2.24 -0.97 -8.82
C GLY A 60 3.02 -1.43 -10.06
N LYS A 61 3.79 -2.52 -9.93
CA LYS A 61 4.60 -3.14 -11.01
C LYS A 61 3.73 -3.77 -12.10
N ARG A 62 4.22 -3.79 -13.35
CA ARG A 62 3.49 -4.39 -14.48
C ARG A 62 3.25 -5.88 -14.20
N LYS A 63 1.97 -6.25 -14.07
CA LYS A 63 1.57 -7.65 -14.04
C LYS A 63 1.44 -8.09 -15.49
N THR A 64 2.48 -8.71 -16.04
CA THR A 64 2.39 -9.34 -17.37
C THR A 64 1.66 -10.66 -17.19
N VAL A 65 0.41 -10.73 -17.64
CA VAL A 65 -0.33 -11.98 -17.68
C VAL A 65 0.25 -12.77 -18.85
N GLY A 66 1.07 -13.80 -18.56
CA GLY A 66 1.61 -14.73 -19.58
C GLY A 66 3.12 -14.77 -19.80
N ALA A 67 3.95 -13.95 -19.14
CA ALA A 67 5.41 -13.98 -19.35
C ALA A 67 6.17 -15.05 -18.54
N LEU A 68 5.51 -15.69 -17.58
CA LEU A 68 6.11 -16.73 -16.76
C LEU A 68 5.90 -18.09 -17.43
N LYS A 69 7.00 -18.75 -17.83
CA LYS A 69 6.99 -20.13 -18.33
C LYS A 69 6.34 -21.06 -17.31
N LYS A 70 5.61 -22.08 -17.77
CA LYS A 70 4.86 -23.06 -16.93
C LYS A 70 5.71 -23.65 -15.80
N GLU A 71 6.99 -23.88 -16.05
CA GLU A 71 7.96 -24.40 -15.08
C GLU A 71 8.20 -23.45 -13.88
N MET A 72 8.22 -22.14 -14.12
CA MET A 72 8.43 -21.13 -13.07
C MET A 72 7.20 -21.01 -12.16
N TRP A 73 6.00 -21.24 -12.70
CA TRP A 73 4.77 -21.31 -11.90
C TRP A 73 4.76 -22.55 -11.00
N ALA A 74 5.15 -23.71 -11.54
CA ALA A 74 5.23 -24.95 -10.77
C ALA A 74 6.23 -24.83 -9.60
N LYS A 75 7.40 -24.21 -9.83
CA LYS A 75 8.37 -23.93 -8.76
C LYS A 75 7.82 -22.95 -7.70
N LEU A 76 7.05 -21.93 -8.12
CA LEU A 76 6.43 -20.98 -7.20
C LEU A 76 5.34 -21.62 -6.34
N GLU A 77 4.58 -22.56 -6.90
CA GLU A 77 3.57 -23.34 -6.17
C GLU A 77 4.21 -24.31 -5.18
N GLN A 78 5.28 -25.00 -5.57
CA GLN A 78 6.05 -25.87 -4.68
C GLN A 78 6.69 -25.09 -3.51
N ALA A 79 7.18 -23.88 -3.75
CA ALA A 79 7.72 -23.02 -2.69
C ALA A 79 6.63 -22.54 -1.71
N LYS A 80 5.40 -22.30 -2.19
CA LYS A 80 4.25 -21.97 -1.33
C LYS A 80 3.77 -23.15 -0.48
N THR A 81 3.78 -24.37 -1.02
CA THR A 81 3.38 -25.55 -0.25
C THR A 81 4.42 -25.90 0.81
N GLN A 82 5.72 -25.79 0.50
CA GLN A 82 6.79 -26.03 1.47
C GLN A 82 6.77 -25.05 2.65
N THR A 83 6.53 -23.75 2.40
CA THR A 83 6.39 -22.75 3.47
C THR A 83 5.15 -22.96 4.34
N ALA A 84 4.04 -23.43 3.75
CA ALA A 84 2.82 -23.78 4.49
C ALA A 84 2.97 -25.05 5.34
N VAL A 85 3.78 -26.03 4.90
CA VAL A 85 4.09 -27.24 5.66
C VAL A 85 5.02 -26.93 6.83
N ALA A 86 6.05 -26.09 6.63
CA ALA A 86 6.97 -25.65 7.69
C ALA A 86 6.28 -24.85 8.81
N ALA A 87 5.23 -24.09 8.48
CA ALA A 87 4.42 -23.35 9.46
C ALA A 87 3.45 -24.25 10.26
N LYS A 88 3.17 -25.47 9.79
CA LYS A 88 2.31 -26.45 10.49
C LYS A 88 3.08 -27.38 11.42
N THR A 89 4.40 -27.54 11.25
CA THR A 89 5.26 -28.41 12.06
C THR A 89 5.86 -27.74 13.30
N THR A 90 5.57 -26.46 13.54
CA THR A 90 6.03 -25.68 14.72
C THR A 90 4.93 -25.46 15.76
N LYS A 91 3.99 -26.40 15.87
CA LYS A 91 2.98 -26.45 16.93
C LYS A 91 2.97 -27.83 17.56
#